data_AF-A0A8T5IPL1-F1
#
_entry.id   AF-A0A8T5IPL1-F1
#
_cell.length_a   1.000
_cell.length_b   1.000
_cell.length_c   1.000
_cell.angle_alpha   90.00
_cell.angle_beta   90.00
_cell.angle_gamma   90.00
#
_symmetry.space_group_name_H-M   'P 1'
#
loop_
_entity.id
_entity.type
_entity.pdbx_description
1 polymer ?
#
loop_
_entity_poly.entity_id
_entity_poly.type
_entity_poly.pdbx_seq_one_letter_code
_entity_poly.pdbx_strand_id
1 'polypeptide(L)'
;MAKKKSEKKEAWMRIVVGIVSGIILDIWGALIFILAVLNWIITVFSGKRDRGVANFCEYWSSEMYRYLRYMTFATNQRPFPFSEMVRLNKFER
;
A
#
# COMPACT_ATOMS: atom_id res chain seq x y z
N MET A 1 20.99 -17.79 -11.57
CA MET A 1 19.70 -18.49 -11.69
C MET A 1 18.93 -18.30 -10.39
N ALA A 2 17.86 -17.51 -10.40
CA ALA A 2 17.09 -17.24 -9.18
C ALA A 2 16.47 -18.54 -8.65
N LYS A 3 16.66 -18.82 -7.36
CA LYS A 3 16.15 -20.00 -6.66
C LYS A 3 14.62 -20.04 -6.86
N LYS A 4 14.12 -20.98 -7.67
CA LYS A 4 12.68 -21.14 -7.95
C LYS A 4 11.99 -21.44 -6.62
N LYS A 5 11.39 -20.42 -5.99
CA LYS A 5 10.58 -20.61 -4.77
C LYS A 5 9.43 -21.55 -5.13
N SER A 6 9.10 -22.45 -4.21
CA SER A 6 7.98 -23.37 -4.40
C SER A 6 6.67 -22.57 -4.35
N GLU A 7 5.94 -22.55 -5.47
CA GLU A 7 4.63 -21.88 -5.57
C GLU A 7 3.63 -22.40 -4.53
N LYS A 8 3.70 -23.70 -4.18
CA LYS A 8 2.89 -24.29 -3.11
C LYS A 8 3.18 -23.63 -1.75
N LYS A 9 4.45 -23.40 -1.43
CA LYS A 9 4.84 -22.74 -0.18
C LYS A 9 4.39 -21.28 -0.16
N GLU A 10 4.51 -20.58 -1.28
CA GLU A 10 4.10 -19.17 -1.35
C GLU A 10 2.56 -19.04 -1.26
N ALA A 11 1.78 -19.96 -1.86
CA ALA A 11 0.33 -19.99 -1.70
C ALA A 11 -0.11 -20.08 -0.23
N TRP A 12 0.54 -20.93 0.57
CA TRP A 12 0.30 -20.99 2.02
C TRP A 12 0.76 -19.71 2.74
N MET A 13 1.91 -19.14 2.35
CA MET A 13 2.40 -17.88 2.91
C MET A 13 1.41 -16.73 2.71
N ARG A 14 0.61 -16.75 1.63
CA ARG A 14 -0.40 -15.72 1.37
C ARG A 14 -1.44 -15.59 2.47
N ILE A 15 -1.75 -16.66 3.21
CA ILE A 15 -2.68 -16.58 4.35
C ILE A 15 -2.07 -15.71 5.47
N VAL A 16 -0.81 -15.97 5.81
CA VAL A 16 -0.09 -15.23 6.87
C VAL A 16 0.10 -13.76 6.48
N VAL A 17 0.54 -13.52 5.24
CA VAL A 17 0.72 -12.16 4.72
C VAL A 17 -0.63 -11.45 4.60
N GLY A 18 -1.67 -12.14 4.15
CA GLY A 18 -3.04 -11.66 4.07
C GLY A 18 -3.52 -11.09 5.41
N ILE A 19 -3.34 -11.85 6.48
CA ILE A 19 -3.76 -11.43 7.82
C ILE A 19 -2.89 -10.28 8.33
N VAL A 20 -1.56 -10.43 8.32
CA VAL A 20 -0.66 -9.44 8.94
C VAL A 20 -0.66 -8.12 8.16
N SER A 21 -0.40 -8.17 6.85
CA SER A 21 -0.39 -6.97 6.01
C SER A 21 -1.80 -6.39 5.85
N GLY A 22 -2.84 -7.22 5.79
CA GLY A 22 -4.23 -6.78 5.72
C GLY A 22 -4.62 -5.95 6.93
N ILE A 23 -4.36 -6.42 8.17
CA ILE A 23 -4.67 -5.67 9.40
C ILE A 23 -3.92 -4.33 9.44
N ILE A 24 -2.63 -4.33 9.10
CA ILE A 24 -1.82 -3.10 9.07
C ILE A 24 -2.37 -2.11 8.06
N LEU A 25 -2.68 -2.56 6.85
CA LEU A 25 -3.22 -1.71 5.78
C LEU A 25 -4.62 -1.21 6.09
N ASP A 26 -5.44 -1.98 6.79
CA ASP A 26 -6.79 -1.59 7.19
C ASP A 26 -6.76 -0.45 8.22
N ILE A 27 -5.95 -0.61 9.28
CA ILE A 27 -5.74 0.43 10.29
C ILE A 27 -5.14 1.70 9.67
N TRP A 28 -4.11 1.54 8.82
CA TRP A 28 -3.52 2.68 8.11
C TRP A 28 -4.54 3.31 7.14
N GLY A 29 -5.39 2.51 6.50
CA GLY A 29 -6.43 2.96 5.58
C GLY A 29 -7.45 3.87 6.25
N ALA A 30 -7.84 3.59 7.50
CA ALA A 30 -8.70 4.47 8.28
C ALA A 30 -8.08 5.87 8.47
N LEU A 31 -6.78 5.94 8.77
CA LEU A 31 -6.05 7.22 8.85
C LEU A 31 -5.98 7.91 7.48
N ILE A 32 -5.71 7.16 6.41
CA ILE A 32 -5.68 7.72 5.05
C ILE A 32 -7.03 8.31 4.65
N PHE A 33 -8.14 7.68 5.03
CA PHE A 33 -9.47 8.22 4.75
C PHE A 33 -9.67 9.59 5.40
N ILE A 34 -9.32 9.74 6.68
CA ILE A 34 -9.38 11.02 7.39
C ILE A 34 -8.50 12.06 6.70
N LEU A 35 -7.26 11.69 6.38
CA LEU A 35 -6.30 12.58 5.71
C LEU A 35 -6.76 12.99 4.31
N ALA A 36 -7.41 12.09 3.56
CA ALA A 36 -7.96 12.39 2.25
C ALA A 36 -9.11 13.41 2.34
N VAL A 37 -10.01 13.27 3.32
CA VAL A 37 -11.08 14.24 3.59
C VAL A 37 -10.49 15.60 3.97
N LEU A 38 -9.49 15.63 4.86
CA LEU A 38 -8.79 16.88 5.23
C LEU A 38 -8.12 17.53 4.01
N ASN A 39 -7.44 16.75 3.17
CA ASN A 39 -6.76 17.28 1.99
C ASN A 39 -7.78 17.81 0.97
N TRP A 40 -8.95 17.18 0.86
CA TRP A 40 -10.08 17.69 0.07
C TRP A 40 -10.55 19.06 0.59
N ILE A 41 -10.79 19.20 1.90
CA ILE A 41 -11.16 20.48 2.52
C ILE A 41 -10.10 21.55 2.23
N ILE A 42 -8.83 21.27 2.52
CA ILE A 42 -7.72 22.21 2.28
C ILE A 42 -7.68 22.63 0.81
N THR A 43 -7.83 21.69 -0.11
CA THR A 43 -7.79 21.97 -1.55
C THR A 43 -8.94 22.87 -1.99
N VAL A 44 -10.15 22.64 -1.48
CA VAL A 44 -11.35 23.46 -1.78
C VAL A 44 -11.14 24.92 -1.35
N PHE A 45 -10.57 25.16 -0.17
CA PHE A 45 -10.41 26.53 0.36
C PHE A 45 -9.11 27.22 -0.06
N SER A 46 -8.01 26.47 -0.22
CA SER A 46 -6.69 27.03 -0.56
C SER A 46 -6.42 27.07 -2.06
N GLY A 47 -7.16 26.29 -2.86
CA GLY A 47 -6.87 26.06 -4.28
C GLY A 47 -5.59 25.25 -4.51
N LYS A 48 -4.96 24.75 -3.44
CA LYS A 48 -3.71 23.99 -3.47
C LYS A 48 -3.84 22.78 -2.55
N ARG A 49 -3.37 21.63 -3.04
CA ARG A 49 -3.28 20.39 -2.27
C ARG A 49 -2.08 20.40 -1.33
N ASP A 50 -2.24 19.85 -0.13
CA ASP A 50 -1.11 19.61 0.77
C ASP A 50 -0.26 18.44 0.26
N ARG A 51 1.02 18.74 -0.05
CA ARG A 51 1.95 17.76 -0.62
C ARG A 51 2.40 16.71 0.39
N GLY A 52 2.52 17.06 1.67
CA GLY A 52 2.93 16.12 2.72
C GLY A 52 1.86 15.04 2.89
N VAL A 53 0.61 15.47 3.06
CA VAL A 53 -0.55 14.58 3.18
C VAL A 53 -0.72 13.73 1.92
N ALA A 54 -0.65 14.34 0.74
CA ALA A 54 -0.73 13.61 -0.52
C ALA A 54 0.37 12.55 -0.68
N ASN A 55 1.61 12.89 -0.32
CA ASN A 55 2.72 11.94 -0.36
C ASN A 55 2.51 10.78 0.61
N PHE A 56 1.95 11.04 1.80
CA PHE A 56 1.65 10.01 2.78
C PHE A 56 0.54 9.07 2.28
N CYS A 57 -0.52 9.61 1.67
CA CYS A 57 -1.55 8.80 1.02
C CYS A 57 -0.98 7.93 -0.11
N GLU A 58 -0.04 8.44 -0.90
CA GLU A 58 0.60 7.68 -1.98
C GLU A 58 1.41 6.47 -1.47
N TYR A 59 2.05 6.58 -0.30
CA TYR A 59 2.72 5.44 0.33
C TYR A 59 1.74 4.31 0.63
N TRP A 60 0.60 4.63 1.26
CA TRP A 60 -0.41 3.64 1.54
C TRP A 60 -1.02 3.05 0.27
N SER A 61 -1.34 3.88 -0.74
CA SER A 61 -1.86 3.43 -2.03
C SER A 61 -0.91 2.46 -2.73
N SER A 62 0.40 2.78 -2.70
CA SER A 62 1.44 1.91 -3.26
C SER A 62 1.51 0.56 -2.54
N GLU A 63 1.45 0.56 -1.21
CA GLU A 63 1.47 -0.69 -0.43
C GLU A 63 0.17 -1.50 -0.57
N MET A 64 -0.99 -0.85 -0.63
CA MET A 64 -2.27 -1.51 -0.91
C MET A 64 -2.26 -2.18 -2.30
N TYR A 65 -1.75 -1.50 -3.33
CA TYR A 65 -1.62 -2.09 -4.66
C TYR A 65 -0.68 -3.31 -4.66
N ARG A 66 0.47 -3.22 -3.97
CA ARG A 66 1.40 -4.35 -3.84
C ARG A 66 0.77 -5.53 -3.09
N TYR A 67 0.03 -5.24 -2.02
CA TYR A 67 -0.72 -6.24 -1.26
C TYR A 67 -1.75 -6.95 -2.15
N LEU A 68 -2.55 -6.21 -2.92
CA LEU A 68 -3.54 -6.79 -3.82
C LEU A 68 -2.88 -7.65 -4.91
N ARG A 69 -1.80 -7.18 -5.53
CA ARG A 69 -1.06 -7.97 -6.52
C ARG A 69 -0.50 -9.27 -5.93
N TYR A 70 -0.05 -9.22 -4.68
CA TYR A 70 0.37 -10.42 -3.98
C TYR A 70 -0.83 -11.33 -3.73
N MET A 71 -1.90 -10.86 -3.11
CA MET A 71 -3.07 -11.70 -2.78
C MET A 71 -3.75 -12.31 -4.02
N THR A 72 -3.72 -11.63 -5.16
CA THR A 72 -4.30 -12.08 -6.43
C THR A 72 -3.36 -12.93 -7.29
N PHE A 73 -2.24 -13.39 -6.73
CA PHE A 73 -1.23 -14.20 -7.42
C PHE A 73 -0.54 -13.53 -8.62
N ALA A 74 -0.71 -12.22 -8.80
CA ALA A 74 -0.03 -11.46 -9.85
C ALA A 74 1.48 -11.26 -9.56
N THR A 75 1.93 -11.52 -8.32
CA THR A 75 3.34 -11.50 -7.93
C THR A 75 3.63 -12.36 -6.69
N ASN A 76 4.88 -12.79 -6.54
CA ASN A 76 5.44 -13.41 -5.34
C ASN A 76 6.26 -12.44 -4.48
N GLN A 77 6.29 -11.15 -4.84
CA GLN A 77 6.84 -10.09 -4.00
C GLN A 77 5.84 -9.76 -2.90
N ARG A 78 6.27 -9.94 -1.64
CA ARG A 78 5.45 -9.64 -0.45
C ARG A 78 5.39 -8.12 -0.24
N PRO A 79 4.32 -7.58 0.36
CA PRO A 79 4.23 -6.19 0.81
C PRO A 79 4.83 -6.02 2.21
N PHE A 80 4.85 -4.78 2.73
CA PHE A 80 5.13 -4.51 4.13
C PHE A 80 4.21 -5.33 5.07
N PRO A 81 4.69 -5.85 6.22
CA PRO A 81 6.02 -5.68 6.82
C PRO A 81 7.06 -6.73 6.40
N PHE A 82 6.73 -7.61 5.44
CA PHE A 82 7.63 -8.68 5.02
C PHE A 82 8.69 -8.23 3.99
N SER A 83 8.59 -6.98 3.55
CA SER A 83 9.54 -6.30 2.67
C SER A 83 9.50 -4.80 2.98
N GLU A 84 10.49 -4.07 2.49
CA GLU A 84 10.50 -2.61 2.56
C GLU A 84 9.29 -2.00 1.84
N MET A 85 8.82 -0.88 2.37
CA MET A 85 7.79 -0.06 1.71
C MET A 85 8.40 0.63 0.49
N VAL A 86 7.68 0.59 -0.62
CA VAL A 86 8.14 1.21 -1.88
C VAL A 86 7.02 2.08 -2.42
N ARG A 87 7.34 3.33 -2.70
CA ARG A 87 6.44 4.25 -3.39
C ARG A 87 6.52 3.98 -4.89
N LEU A 88 5.39 3.70 -5.51
CA LEU A 88 5.33 3.33 -6.93
C LEU A 88 5.33 4.55 -7.84
N ASN A 89 4.59 5.59 -7.46
CA ASN A 89 4.50 6.82 -8.25
C ASN A 89 5.11 8.01 -7.51
N LYS A 90 5.59 8.96 -8.32
CA LYS A 90 5.89 10.31 -7.83
C LYS A 90 4.61 11.13 -7.92
N PHE A 91 4.45 12.07 -6.99
CA PHE A 91 3.37 13.04 -7.02
C PHE A 91 3.35 13.77 -8.37
N GLU A 92 2.27 13.60 -9.14
CA GLU A 92 2.00 14.42 -10.32
C GLU A 92 1.40 15.76 -9.89
N ARG A 93 1.88 16.85 -10.49
CA ARG A 93 1.54 18.24 -10.13
C ARG A 93 0.23 18.68 -10.76
#